data_AF-A0A7S3SL74-F1
#
_entry.id   AF-A0A7S3SL74-F1
#
_cell.length_a   1.000
_cell.length_b   1.000
_cell.length_c   1.000
_cell.angle_alpha   90.00
_cell.angle_beta   90.00
_cell.angle_gamma   90.00
#
_symmetry.space_group_name_H-M   'P 1'
#
loop_
_entity.id
_entity.type
_entity.pdbx_description
1 polymer ?
#
loop_
_entity_poly.entity_id
_entity_poly.type
_entity_poly.pdbx_seq_one_letter_code
_entity_poly.pdbx_strand_id
1 'polypeptide(L)'
;IFSIMSSSTFTSSQSFRLQPSLEMPVERCTLRMGVPYFVADSFELYYSTPHDLHDLEDKIEQQNINGIRHRCRHERVQRQRMMEVAAHYSGDQRTAMQEQASRLPQRSCDELDRYEAMERQMGS
;
A
#
# COMPACT_ATOMS: atom_id res chain seq x y z
N ILE A 1 -24.21 -31.35 8.32
CA ILE A 1 -23.70 -30.92 6.99
C ILE A 1 -22.43 -30.13 7.25
N PHE A 2 -21.26 -30.74 7.08
CA PHE A 2 -19.98 -30.06 7.25
C PHE A 2 -19.58 -29.45 5.89
N SER A 3 -19.67 -28.13 5.77
CA SER A 3 -19.21 -27.43 4.57
C SER A 3 -17.68 -27.33 4.61
N ILE A 4 -17.03 -28.10 3.76
CA ILE A 4 -15.59 -28.03 3.54
C ILE A 4 -15.36 -26.79 2.65
N MET A 5 -14.86 -25.70 3.23
CA MET A 5 -14.41 -24.55 2.45
C MET A 5 -13.11 -24.94 1.75
N SER A 6 -13.20 -25.39 0.50
CA SER A 6 -12.04 -25.57 -0.37
C SER A 6 -11.38 -24.21 -0.56
N SER A 7 -10.34 -23.95 0.22
CA SER A 7 -9.45 -22.81 0.03
C SER A 7 -8.59 -23.12 -1.19
N SER A 8 -9.09 -22.77 -2.37
CA SER A 8 -8.26 -22.73 -3.56
C SER A 8 -7.18 -21.69 -3.32
N THR A 9 -5.98 -22.15 -2.96
CA THR A 9 -4.76 -21.36 -3.12
C THR A 9 -4.49 -21.25 -4.61
N PHE A 10 -5.27 -20.42 -5.28
CA PHE A 10 -4.91 -19.87 -6.58
C PHE A 10 -3.68 -18.99 -6.35
N THR A 11 -2.52 -19.65 -6.31
CA THR A 11 -1.24 -18.98 -6.43
C THR A 11 -1.15 -18.57 -7.89
N SER A 12 -1.80 -17.44 -8.21
CA SER A 12 -1.38 -16.64 -9.36
C SER A 12 0.12 -16.45 -9.16
N SER A 13 0.93 -17.06 -10.03
CA SER A 13 2.38 -16.86 -10.01
C SER A 13 2.62 -15.38 -10.26
N GLN A 14 2.70 -14.60 -9.18
CA GLN A 14 2.83 -13.16 -9.26
C GLN A 14 4.16 -12.88 -9.95
N SER A 15 4.11 -12.18 -11.08
CA SER A 15 5.30 -11.87 -11.88
C SER A 15 6.22 -10.83 -11.24
N PHE A 16 5.80 -10.26 -10.11
CA PHE A 16 6.54 -9.29 -9.31
C PHE A 16 6.16 -9.38 -7.83
N ARG A 17 6.96 -8.77 -6.95
CA ARG A 17 6.62 -8.49 -5.54
C ARG A 17 6.96 -7.04 -5.20
N LEU A 18 6.21 -6.44 -4.26
CA LEU A 18 6.50 -5.12 -3.68
C LEU A 18 7.41 -5.19 -2.46
N GLN A 19 7.88 -6.39 -2.10
CA GLN A 19 8.77 -6.65 -0.98
C GLN A 19 9.86 -7.61 -1.42
N PRO A 20 11.09 -7.47 -0.89
CA PRO A 20 12.20 -8.32 -1.25
C PRO A 20 11.91 -9.79 -0.91
N SER A 21 12.35 -10.69 -1.78
CA SER A 21 12.18 -12.13 -1.60
C SER A 21 13.33 -12.88 -2.28
N LEU A 22 13.71 -14.04 -1.74
CA LEU A 22 14.72 -14.90 -2.35
C LEU A 22 14.32 -15.41 -3.74
N GLU A 23 13.01 -15.55 -3.99
CA GLU A 23 12.49 -16.01 -5.28
C GLU A 23 12.51 -14.91 -6.36
N MET A 24 12.60 -13.64 -5.95
CA MET A 24 12.60 -12.49 -6.84
C MET A 24 13.71 -11.52 -6.41
N PRO A 25 14.98 -11.85 -6.73
CA PRO A 25 16.12 -11.09 -6.23
C PRO A 25 16.39 -9.79 -6.99
N VAL A 26 15.82 -9.62 -8.19
CA VAL A 26 16.11 -8.48 -9.07
C VAL A 26 15.23 -7.29 -8.70
N GLU A 27 15.83 -6.25 -8.13
CA GLU A 27 15.15 -4.98 -7.84
C GLU A 27 15.07 -4.10 -9.10
N ARG A 28 13.90 -3.49 -9.29
CA ARG A 28 13.59 -2.52 -10.35
C ARG A 28 12.71 -1.41 -9.79
N CYS A 29 12.59 -0.30 -10.51
CA CYS A 29 11.67 0.79 -10.17
C CYS A 29 10.79 1.12 -11.36
N THR A 30 9.51 1.40 -11.12
CA THR A 30 8.59 1.81 -12.17
C THR A 30 8.98 3.17 -12.73
N LEU A 31 8.74 3.39 -14.02
CA LEU A 31 9.18 4.62 -14.69
C LEU A 31 8.40 5.85 -14.24
N ARG A 32 7.09 5.72 -13.98
CA ARG A 32 6.20 6.86 -13.73
C ARG A 32 6.30 7.36 -12.30
N MET A 33 6.19 6.48 -11.32
CA MET A 33 6.15 6.84 -9.90
C MET A 33 7.36 6.35 -9.09
N GLY A 34 8.32 5.68 -9.72
CA GLY A 34 9.53 5.20 -9.05
C GLY A 34 9.25 4.17 -7.97
N VAL A 35 8.17 3.38 -8.12
CA VAL A 35 7.79 2.37 -7.13
C VAL A 35 8.76 1.19 -7.23
N PRO A 36 9.47 0.81 -6.15
CA PRO A 36 10.36 -0.33 -6.18
C PRO A 36 9.57 -1.64 -6.24
N TYR A 37 10.04 -2.57 -7.08
CA TYR A 37 9.48 -3.90 -7.24
C TYR A 37 10.58 -4.93 -7.50
N PHE A 38 10.25 -6.19 -7.22
CA PHE A 38 11.17 -7.31 -7.26
C PHE A 38 10.67 -8.35 -8.25
N VAL A 39 11.54 -8.87 -9.10
CA VAL A 39 11.22 -9.85 -10.14
C VAL A 39 12.21 -11.01 -10.15
N ALA A 40 11.84 -12.11 -10.81
CA ALA A 40 12.72 -13.24 -11.03
C ALA A 40 13.80 -12.93 -12.09
N ASP A 41 14.91 -13.67 -12.09
CA ASP A 41 15.99 -13.49 -13.07
C ASP A 41 15.53 -13.66 -14.52
N SER A 42 14.48 -14.46 -14.75
CA SER A 42 13.88 -14.71 -16.06
C SER A 42 12.93 -13.60 -16.53
N PHE A 43 12.81 -12.48 -15.81
CA PHE A 43 11.84 -11.42 -16.09
C PHE A 43 11.89 -10.88 -17.52
N GLU A 44 13.10 -10.60 -18.02
CA GLU A 44 13.32 -10.03 -19.35
C GLU A 44 12.87 -10.97 -20.50
N LEU A 45 12.71 -12.27 -20.22
CA LEU A 45 12.17 -13.24 -21.19
C LEU A 45 10.65 -13.11 -21.38
N TYR A 46 9.94 -12.59 -20.38
CA TYR A 46 8.48 -12.45 -20.39
C TYR A 46 8.01 -11.03 -20.68
N TYR A 47 8.84 -10.03 -20.35
CA TYR A 47 8.52 -8.60 -20.51
C TYR A 47 9.49 -7.91 -21.47
N SER A 48 9.69 -8.50 -22.65
CA SER A 48 10.68 -8.03 -23.62
C SER A 48 10.22 -6.82 -24.44
N THR A 49 8.93 -6.49 -24.44
CA THR A 49 8.39 -5.35 -25.18
C THR A 49 8.11 -4.16 -24.25
N PRO A 50 8.30 -2.91 -24.71
CA PRO A 50 7.98 -1.73 -23.91
C PRO A 50 6.52 -1.67 -23.46
N HIS A 51 5.60 -2.24 -24.26
CA HIS A 51 4.17 -2.24 -23.95
C HIS A 51 3.85 -3.20 -22.80
N ASP A 52 4.37 -4.42 -22.83
CA ASP A 52 4.17 -5.40 -21.75
C ASP A 52 4.75 -4.91 -20.42
N LEU A 53 5.90 -4.24 -20.48
CA LEU A 53 6.53 -3.62 -19.31
C LEU A 53 5.67 -2.47 -18.77
N HIS A 54 5.17 -1.59 -19.63
CA HIS A 54 4.30 -0.49 -19.22
C HIS A 54 3.03 -0.99 -18.53
N ASP A 55 2.34 -1.97 -19.11
CA ASP A 55 1.12 -2.54 -18.54
C ASP A 55 1.36 -3.26 -17.21
N LEU A 56 2.55 -3.84 -17.03
CA LEU A 56 2.97 -4.39 -15.75
C LEU A 56 3.18 -3.28 -14.73
N GLU A 57 3.97 -2.25 -15.07
CA GLU A 57 4.30 -1.16 -14.16
C GLU A 57 3.06 -0.38 -13.71
N ASP A 58 2.08 -0.20 -14.60
CA ASP A 58 0.76 0.34 -14.25
C ASP A 58 0.07 -0.48 -13.15
N LYS A 59 0.09 -1.81 -13.26
CA LYS A 59 -0.50 -2.71 -12.25
C LYS A 59 0.27 -2.66 -10.93
N ILE A 60 1.60 -2.61 -10.98
CA ILE A 60 2.47 -2.49 -9.81
C ILE A 60 2.15 -1.21 -9.04
N GLU A 61 2.07 -0.10 -9.77
CA GLU A 61 1.78 1.21 -9.23
C GLU A 61 0.38 1.28 -8.60
N GLN A 62 -0.64 0.76 -9.28
CA GLN A 62 -1.98 0.66 -8.73
C GLN A 62 -2.03 -0.20 -7.45
N GLN A 63 -1.33 -1.35 -7.45
CA GLN A 63 -1.26 -2.22 -6.28
C GLN A 63 -0.56 -1.52 -5.10
N ASN A 64 0.51 -0.79 -5.35
CA ASN A 64 1.22 -0.03 -4.32
C ASN A 64 0.31 1.04 -3.69
N ILE A 65 -0.34 1.86 -4.52
CA ILE A 65 -1.28 2.88 -4.06
C ILE A 65 -2.41 2.24 -3.24
N ASN A 66 -2.99 1.13 -3.70
CA ASN A 66 -4.02 0.42 -2.94
C ASN A 66 -3.52 -0.06 -1.58
N GLY A 67 -2.27 -0.54 -1.50
CA GLY A 67 -1.60 -0.86 -0.24
C GLY A 67 -1.48 0.35 0.69
N ILE A 68 -1.01 1.50 0.17
CA ILE A 68 -0.89 2.76 0.91
C ILE A 68 -2.27 3.22 1.41
N ARG A 69 -3.31 3.20 0.56
CA ARG A 69 -4.69 3.51 0.93
C ARG A 69 -5.19 2.67 2.10
N HIS A 70 -4.90 1.37 2.06
CA HIS A 70 -5.32 0.46 3.12
C HIS A 70 -4.63 0.75 4.45
N ARG A 71 -3.33 1.09 4.42
CA ARG A 71 -2.57 1.52 5.61
C ARG A 71 -3.07 2.87 6.15
N CYS A 72 -3.27 3.86 5.28
CA CYS A 72 -3.83 5.16 5.67
C CYS A 72 -5.21 5.02 6.33
N ARG A 73 -6.09 4.16 5.78
CA ARG A 73 -7.38 3.85 6.39
C ARG A 73 -7.20 3.30 7.80
N HIS A 74 -6.25 2.38 8.00
CA HIS A 74 -5.96 1.81 9.32
C HIS A 74 -5.46 2.89 10.30
N GLU A 75 -4.54 3.76 9.88
CA GLU A 75 -4.05 4.90 10.68
C GLU A 75 -5.20 5.85 11.09
N ARG A 76 -6.10 6.19 10.15
CA ARG A 76 -7.28 7.03 10.44
C ARG A 76 -8.21 6.38 11.45
N VAL A 77 -8.48 5.09 11.30
CA VAL A 77 -9.31 4.32 12.24
C VAL A 77 -8.66 4.25 13.62
N GLN A 78 -7.33 4.02 13.69
CA GLN A 78 -6.60 4.01 14.94
C GLN A 78 -6.71 5.36 15.67
N ARG A 79 -6.49 6.47 14.95
CA ARG A 79 -6.66 7.82 15.49
C ARG A 79 -8.07 8.06 16.01
N GLN A 80 -9.07 7.69 15.21
CA GLN A 80 -10.47 7.85 15.57
C GLN A 80 -10.83 7.05 16.83
N ARG A 81 -10.37 5.80 16.94
CA ARG A 81 -10.56 4.99 18.15
C ARG A 81 -9.96 5.63 19.40
N MET A 82 -8.77 6.24 19.29
CA MET A 82 -8.17 6.93 20.44
C MET A 82 -8.96 8.18 20.84
N MET A 83 -9.50 8.93 19.86
CA MET A 83 -10.40 10.06 20.13
C MET A 83 -11.70 9.60 20.82
N GLU A 84 -12.27 8.48 20.39
CA GLU A 84 -13.46 7.88 21.00
C GLU A 84 -13.19 7.46 22.44
N VAL A 85 -12.07 6.78 22.69
CA VAL A 85 -11.65 6.42 24.06
C VAL A 85 -11.47 7.69 24.91
N ALA A 86 -10.81 8.73 24.39
CA ALA A 86 -10.63 9.99 25.10
C ALA A 86 -11.97 10.66 25.50
N ALA A 87 -13.02 10.50 24.69
CA ALA A 87 -14.34 11.06 24.95
C ALA A 87 -15.04 10.46 26.19
N HIS A 88 -14.59 9.30 26.69
CA HIS A 88 -15.11 8.68 27.91
C HIS A 88 -14.49 9.26 29.19
N TYR A 89 -13.47 10.11 29.06
CA TYR A 89 -12.81 10.79 30.18
C TYR A 89 -13.28 12.24 30.31
N SER A 90 -12.93 12.86 31.45
CA SER A 90 -13.31 14.23 31.79
C SER A 90 -12.10 15.07 32.20
N GLY A 91 -12.24 16.39 32.13
CA GLY A 91 -11.21 17.35 32.56
C GLY A 91 -9.88 17.17 31.84
N ASP A 92 -8.78 17.38 32.57
CA ASP A 92 -7.42 17.36 32.02
C ASP A 92 -7.05 16.02 31.37
N GLN A 93 -7.59 14.92 31.88
CA GLN A 93 -7.34 13.59 31.32
C GLN A 93 -7.89 13.46 29.89
N ARG A 94 -9.10 13.98 29.63
CA ARG A 94 -9.67 14.03 28.28
C ARG A 94 -8.77 14.84 27.35
N THR A 95 -8.36 16.03 27.79
CA THR A 95 -7.52 16.94 26.98
C THR A 95 -6.19 16.27 26.61
N ALA A 96 -5.51 15.66 27.59
CA ALA A 96 -4.25 14.96 27.36
C ALA A 96 -4.39 13.80 26.36
N MET A 97 -5.46 13.01 26.48
CA MET A 97 -5.71 11.87 25.57
C MET A 97 -6.09 12.33 24.15
N GLN A 98 -6.87 13.40 24.01
CA GLN A 98 -7.17 14.00 22.71
C GLN A 98 -5.92 14.54 22.02
N GLU A 99 -5.03 15.20 22.77
CA GLU A 99 -3.76 15.68 22.25
C GLU A 99 -2.83 14.53 21.84
N GLN A 100 -2.79 13.44 22.61
CA GLN A 100 -2.05 12.25 22.22
C GLN A 100 -2.61 11.65 20.91
N ALA A 101 -3.93 11.63 20.74
CA ALA A 101 -4.56 11.16 19.52
C ALA A 101 -4.30 12.07 18.32
N SER A 102 -4.30 13.39 18.49
CA SER A 102 -4.00 14.32 17.40
C SER A 102 -2.55 14.24 16.91
N ARG A 103 -1.63 13.84 17.79
CA ARG A 103 -0.20 13.66 17.48
C ARG A 103 0.14 12.31 16.85
N LEU A 104 -0.82 11.40 16.67
CA LEU A 104 -0.52 10.14 15.98
C LEU A 104 -0.04 10.41 14.55
N PRO A 105 1.14 9.90 14.17
CA PRO A 105 1.65 10.08 12.83
C PRO A 105 0.79 9.32 11.82
N GLN A 106 0.41 9.99 10.72
CA GLN A 106 -0.37 9.41 9.63
C GLN A 106 0.48 9.30 8.36
N ARG A 107 1.65 8.65 8.49
CA ARG A 107 2.68 8.61 7.45
C ARG A 107 2.18 8.03 6.14
N SER A 108 1.34 6.99 6.20
CA SER A 108 0.78 6.37 5.00
C SER A 108 -0.25 7.28 4.33
N CYS A 109 -0.95 8.12 5.09
CA CYS A 109 -1.83 9.14 4.51
C CYS A 109 -1.03 10.25 3.85
N ASP A 110 0.04 10.73 4.50
CA ASP A 110 0.92 11.76 3.91
C ASP A 110 1.58 11.25 2.62
N GLU A 111 1.94 9.96 2.58
CA GLU A 111 2.45 9.28 1.39
C GLU A 111 1.38 9.21 0.29
N LEU A 112 0.15 8.82 0.62
CA LEU A 112 -0.96 8.76 -0.34
C LEU A 112 -1.24 10.12 -0.98
N ASP A 113 -1.29 11.18 -0.18
CA ASP A 113 -1.58 12.53 -0.66
C ASP A 113 -0.54 13.01 -1.68
N ARG A 114 0.73 12.61 -1.52
CA ARG A 114 1.80 12.88 -2.50
C ARG A 114 1.57 12.13 -3.81
N TYR A 115 1.22 10.85 -3.75
CA TYR A 115 0.94 10.07 -4.96
C TYR A 115 -0.28 10.60 -5.72
N GLU A 116 -1.36 10.93 -5.01
CA GLU A 116 -2.55 11.51 -5.64
C GLU A 116 -2.26 12.91 -6.24
N ALA A 117 -1.37 13.68 -5.62
CA ALA A 117 -0.91 14.95 -6.21
C ALA A 117 -0.08 14.74 -7.49
N MET A 118 0.78 13.71 -7.54
CA MET A 118 1.52 13.35 -8.74
C MET A 118 0.60 12.87 -9.87
N GLU A 119 -0.37 11.98 -9.57
CA GLU A 119 -1.33 11.49 -10.57
C GLU A 119 -2.12 12.63 -11.23
N ARG A 120 -2.56 13.62 -10.45
CA ARG A 120 -3.27 14.79 -10.99
C ARG A 120 -2.43 15.62 -11.96
N GLN A 121 -1.11 15.68 -11.77
CA GLN A 121 -0.21 16.45 -12.65
C GLN A 121 0.07 15.75 -13.98
N MET A 122 -0.03 14.42 -14.02
CA MET A 122 0.23 13.61 -15.22
C MET A 122 -1.02 13.38 -16.09
N GLY A 123 -2.22 13.65 -15.55
CA GLY A 123 -3.48 13.58 -16.26
C GLY A 123 -3.93 14.89 -16.94
N SER A 124 -3.05 15.89 -17.06
CA SER A 124 -3.29 17.18 -17.76
C SER A 124 -2.43 17.32 -19.02
#